data_AF-A0A354Q413-F1
#
_entry.id   AF-A0A354Q413-F1
#
_cell.length_a   1.000
_cell.length_b   1.000
_cell.length_c   1.000
_cell.angle_alpha   90.00
_cell.angle_beta   90.00
_cell.angle_gamma   90.00
#
_symmetry.space_group_name_H-M   'P 1'
#
loop_
_entity.id
_entity.type
_entity.pdbx_description
1 polymer ?
#
loop_
_entity_poly.entity_id
_entity_poly.type
_entity_poly.pdbx_seq_one_letter_code
_entity_poly.pdbx_strand_id
1 'polypeptide(L)'
;MIVNRIGVGVSKETDPDVAIAEVLHSAVKQAKLPKVNWVLTFFTPAHFIHAGRLHELIREQTNCDCITGCSGMGVLSVLGEISSGPGLVLMAGYTPELRPLAIAKYQELEHSAGVTQQFRETLENFGGEKPLFFFFPDVYQHQPHNFINMFNFLKNHPSVFGAGSCNDGSQETSIQFGPDIVTLNGAGGLALDGVPEFSAGVTQSCATFEEPMFITETKDDLILSLDGKPALEVFNEVANELGFSNLELAAQQLLLSFPLDPEQPVFTGEGSMARHVTRI
;
A
#
# COMPACT_ATOMS: atom_id res chain seq x y z
N MET A 1 -10.64 -28.35 18.57
CA MET A 1 -10.90 -27.04 17.96
C MET A 1 -9.72 -26.68 17.09
N ILE A 2 -9.97 -26.38 15.83
CA ILE A 2 -8.98 -25.72 14.98
C ILE A 2 -8.80 -24.30 15.53
N VAL A 3 -7.57 -23.87 15.71
CA VAL A 3 -7.25 -22.53 16.21
C VAL A 3 -6.47 -21.83 15.12
N ASN A 4 -7.04 -20.76 14.57
CA ASN A 4 -6.34 -19.89 13.63
C ASN A 4 -5.11 -19.29 14.31
N ARG A 5 -3.97 -19.29 13.61
CA ARG A 5 -2.71 -18.71 14.11
C ARG A 5 -2.17 -17.76 13.06
N ILE A 6 -1.86 -16.53 13.46
CA ILE A 6 -1.22 -15.55 12.60
C ILE A 6 0.03 -15.09 13.32
N GLY A 7 1.15 -15.03 12.60
CA GLY A 7 2.40 -14.48 13.09
C GLY A 7 2.88 -13.36 12.20
N VAL A 8 3.61 -12.42 12.80
CA VAL A 8 4.26 -11.31 12.10
C VAL A 8 5.74 -11.34 12.44
N GLY A 9 6.56 -11.13 11.41
CA GLY A 9 8.00 -10.98 11.53
C GLY A 9 8.45 -9.69 10.87
N VAL A 10 9.54 -9.12 11.39
CA VAL A 10 10.13 -7.86 10.93
C VAL A 10 11.64 -8.05 10.86
N SER A 11 12.27 -7.53 9.82
CA SER A 11 13.72 -7.48 9.68
C SER A 11 14.18 -6.11 9.18
N LYS A 12 15.39 -5.75 9.60
CA LYS A 12 16.16 -4.57 9.15
C LYS A 12 17.48 -4.99 8.48
N GLU A 13 17.59 -6.24 8.07
CA GLU A 13 18.81 -6.77 7.48
C GLU A 13 18.81 -6.56 5.96
N THR A 14 19.96 -6.16 5.42
CA THR A 14 20.10 -5.95 3.96
C THR A 14 20.17 -7.28 3.21
N ASP A 15 20.81 -8.28 3.81
CA ASP A 15 20.99 -9.60 3.20
C ASP A 15 19.65 -10.35 3.16
N PRO A 16 19.17 -10.79 1.99
CA PRO A 16 17.84 -11.39 1.86
C PRO A 16 17.71 -12.73 2.57
N ASP A 17 18.78 -13.52 2.68
CA ASP A 17 18.75 -14.81 3.35
C ASP A 17 18.63 -14.62 4.87
N VAL A 18 19.35 -13.63 5.44
CA VAL A 18 19.21 -13.25 6.85
C VAL A 18 17.84 -12.65 7.12
N ALA A 19 17.39 -11.70 6.29
CA ALA A 19 16.10 -11.03 6.48
C ALA A 19 14.93 -12.03 6.46
N ILE A 20 14.94 -12.98 5.52
CA ILE A 20 13.92 -14.04 5.49
C ILE A 20 14.00 -14.96 6.70
N ALA A 21 15.20 -15.34 7.14
CA ALA A 21 15.37 -16.17 8.32
C ALA A 21 14.77 -15.51 9.58
N GLU A 22 14.97 -14.20 9.77
CA GLU A 22 14.41 -13.44 10.88
C GLU A 22 12.88 -13.35 10.84
N VAL A 23 12.32 -12.95 9.69
CA VAL A 23 10.87 -12.77 9.59
C VAL A 23 10.13 -14.11 9.69
N LEU A 24 10.65 -15.19 9.10
CA LEU A 24 10.04 -16.52 9.21
C LEU A 24 10.22 -17.15 10.59
N HIS A 25 11.32 -16.87 11.28
CA HIS A 25 11.48 -17.28 12.67
C HIS A 25 10.34 -16.72 13.54
N SER A 26 10.03 -15.43 13.40
CA SER A 26 8.98 -14.78 14.18
C SER A 26 7.57 -15.15 13.67
N ALA A 27 7.31 -14.98 12.38
CA ALA A 27 5.99 -15.16 11.78
C ALA A 27 5.51 -16.61 11.74
N VAL A 28 6.43 -17.59 11.66
CA VAL A 28 6.07 -19.01 11.53
C VAL A 28 6.48 -19.80 12.77
N LYS A 29 7.76 -19.77 13.16
CA LYS A 29 8.27 -20.64 14.24
C LYS A 29 7.79 -20.19 15.62
N GLN A 30 7.94 -18.91 15.97
CA GLN A 30 7.51 -18.40 17.29
C GLN A 30 5.98 -18.37 17.43
N ALA A 31 5.26 -18.01 16.37
CA ALA A 31 3.81 -18.13 16.31
C ALA A 31 3.31 -19.59 16.23
N LYS A 32 4.23 -20.56 16.09
CA LYS A 32 3.97 -22.00 16.07
C LYS A 32 2.92 -22.38 15.02
N LEU A 33 3.02 -21.84 13.81
CA LEU A 33 2.11 -22.21 12.73
C LEU A 33 2.33 -23.69 12.36
N PRO A 34 1.29 -24.54 12.43
CA PRO A 34 1.42 -25.94 12.04
C PRO A 34 1.58 -26.12 10.52
N LYS A 35 1.05 -25.18 9.74
CA LYS A 35 1.20 -25.03 8.29
C LYS A 35 1.04 -23.54 7.96
N VAL A 36 1.65 -23.09 6.86
CA VAL A 36 1.38 -21.75 6.31
C VAL A 36 0.33 -21.89 5.20
N ASN A 37 -0.81 -21.21 5.35
CA ASN A 37 -1.89 -21.19 4.35
C ASN A 37 -1.78 -20.00 3.40
N TRP A 38 -1.26 -18.87 3.90
CA TRP A 38 -1.01 -17.67 3.12
C TRP A 38 0.14 -16.86 3.74
N VAL A 39 0.80 -16.06 2.90
CA VAL A 39 1.82 -15.09 3.27
C VAL A 39 1.46 -13.74 2.66
N LEU A 40 1.52 -12.68 3.48
CA LEU A 40 1.42 -11.30 3.07
C LEU A 40 2.71 -10.57 3.47
N THR A 41 3.46 -10.02 2.52
CA THR A 41 4.76 -9.40 2.79
C THR A 41 4.86 -7.98 2.23
N PHE A 42 5.56 -7.10 2.94
CA PHE A 42 5.86 -5.75 2.49
C PHE A 42 7.34 -5.47 2.68
N PHE A 43 7.96 -4.74 1.76
CA PHE A 43 9.38 -4.42 1.84
C PHE A 43 9.71 -3.03 1.29
N THR A 44 10.79 -2.45 1.82
CA THR A 44 11.31 -1.14 1.40
C THR A 44 12.15 -1.23 0.12
N PRO A 45 12.46 -0.10 -0.54
CA PRO A 45 13.19 -0.10 -1.82
C PRO A 45 14.57 -0.80 -1.77
N ALA A 46 15.19 -0.86 -0.59
CA ALA A 46 16.47 -1.54 -0.40
C ALA A 46 16.45 -3.04 -0.76
N HIS A 47 15.27 -3.68 -0.80
CA HIS A 47 15.13 -5.07 -1.20
C HIS A 47 14.72 -5.30 -2.66
N PHE A 48 14.59 -4.25 -3.50
CA PHE A 48 14.12 -4.39 -4.89
C PHE A 48 14.94 -5.39 -5.70
N ILE A 49 16.26 -5.25 -5.67
CA ILE A 49 17.18 -6.14 -6.40
C ILE A 49 17.15 -7.59 -5.87
N HIS A 50 16.62 -7.79 -4.67
CA HIS A 50 16.51 -9.08 -4.01
C HIS A 50 15.10 -9.65 -4.05
N ALA A 51 14.12 -8.97 -4.64
CA ALA A 51 12.71 -9.33 -4.60
C ALA A 51 12.44 -10.78 -5.06
N GLY A 52 13.06 -11.21 -6.16
CA GLY A 52 12.96 -12.60 -6.63
C GLY A 52 13.53 -13.61 -5.63
N ARG A 53 14.66 -13.30 -5.00
CA ARG A 53 15.29 -14.15 -3.98
C ARG A 53 14.46 -14.23 -2.70
N LEU A 54 13.89 -13.10 -2.26
CA LEU A 54 12.96 -13.07 -1.13
C LEU A 54 11.75 -13.97 -1.38
N HIS A 55 11.13 -13.86 -2.56
CA HIS A 55 9.97 -14.69 -2.94
C HIS A 55 10.32 -16.18 -2.96
N GLU A 56 11.43 -16.56 -3.60
CA GLU A 56 11.94 -17.93 -3.64
C GLU A 56 12.13 -18.50 -2.22
N LEU A 57 12.83 -17.78 -1.36
CA LEU A 57 13.10 -18.19 0.02
C LEU A 57 11.82 -18.36 0.85
N ILE A 58 10.82 -17.46 0.68
CA ILE A 58 9.52 -17.60 1.34
C ILE A 58 8.88 -18.92 0.90
N ARG A 59 8.83 -19.18 -0.40
CA ARG A 59 8.18 -20.36 -0.96
C ARG A 59 8.87 -21.66 -0.51
N GLU A 60 10.20 -21.72 -0.61
CA GLU A 60 11.00 -22.88 -0.19
C GLU A 60 10.83 -23.21 1.30
N GLN A 61 10.86 -22.19 2.17
CA GLN A 61 10.86 -22.40 3.61
C GLN A 61 9.45 -22.61 4.20
N THR A 62 8.41 -22.10 3.53
CA THR A 62 7.02 -22.22 4.00
C THR A 62 6.22 -23.30 3.29
N ASN A 63 6.64 -23.73 2.10
CA ASN A 63 5.83 -24.56 1.17
C ASN A 63 4.43 -23.98 0.93
N CYS A 64 4.32 -22.65 0.89
CA CYS A 64 3.07 -21.92 0.68
C CYS A 64 3.00 -21.42 -0.76
N ASP A 65 1.90 -21.75 -1.46
CA ASP A 65 1.64 -21.24 -2.82
C ASP A 65 0.78 -19.97 -2.82
N CYS A 66 0.18 -19.60 -1.67
CA CYS A 66 -0.58 -18.36 -1.53
C CYS A 66 0.33 -17.26 -0.95
N ILE A 67 1.22 -16.72 -1.78
CA ILE A 67 2.13 -15.63 -1.42
C ILE A 67 1.70 -14.37 -2.15
N THR A 68 1.56 -13.27 -1.42
CA THR A 68 1.39 -11.96 -2.02
C THR A 68 2.00 -10.88 -1.13
N GLY A 69 1.97 -9.65 -1.61
CA GLY A 69 2.72 -8.57 -1.03
C GLY A 69 3.15 -7.56 -2.06
N CYS A 70 3.78 -6.48 -1.61
CA CYS A 70 4.28 -5.46 -2.49
C CYS A 70 5.42 -4.67 -1.87
N SER A 71 6.08 -3.88 -2.71
CA SER A 71 6.97 -2.84 -2.23
C SER A 71 6.20 -1.64 -1.67
N GLY A 72 6.86 -0.89 -0.80
CA GLY A 72 6.41 0.44 -0.39
C GLY A 72 7.61 1.30 -0.03
N MET A 73 7.41 2.62 0.05
CA MET A 73 8.43 3.57 0.51
C MET A 73 8.92 3.22 1.94
N GLY A 74 8.02 2.69 2.76
CA GLY A 74 8.31 2.19 4.09
C GLY A 74 7.47 0.96 4.42
N VAL A 75 7.78 0.32 5.55
CA VAL A 75 7.00 -0.78 6.11
C VAL A 75 6.64 -0.48 7.57
N LEU A 76 5.44 -0.87 7.97
CA LEU A 76 4.91 -0.67 9.32
C LEU A 76 4.63 -2.01 9.98
N SER A 77 4.97 -2.12 11.26
CA SER A 77 4.70 -3.28 12.10
C SER A 77 4.39 -2.86 13.53
N VAL A 78 4.09 -3.83 14.39
CA VAL A 78 3.95 -3.61 15.84
C VAL A 78 5.23 -3.09 16.51
N LEU A 79 6.39 -3.25 15.86
CA LEU A 79 7.68 -2.74 16.35
C LEU A 79 7.97 -1.31 15.89
N GLY A 80 7.08 -0.72 15.09
CA GLY A 80 7.22 0.62 14.52
C GLY A 80 7.42 0.61 13.02
N GLU A 81 7.72 1.80 12.51
CA GLU A 81 7.91 2.11 11.11
C GLU A 81 9.39 1.98 10.68
N ILE A 82 9.60 1.50 9.47
CA ILE A 82 10.90 1.48 8.80
C ILE A 82 10.72 2.15 7.43
N SER A 83 11.09 3.42 7.35
CA SER A 83 11.02 4.25 6.13
C SER A 83 12.38 4.62 5.56
N SER A 84 13.47 4.20 6.22
CA SER A 84 14.85 4.39 5.77
C SER A 84 15.63 3.09 5.89
N GLY A 85 16.34 2.72 4.82
CA GLY A 85 17.15 1.50 4.77
C GLY A 85 16.34 0.22 4.50
N PRO A 86 16.95 -0.96 4.72
CA PRO A 86 16.29 -2.25 4.57
C PRO A 86 15.18 -2.44 5.61
N GLY A 87 13.99 -2.75 5.13
CA GLY A 87 12.85 -3.09 5.94
C GLY A 87 12.03 -4.17 5.25
N LEU A 88 11.74 -5.24 5.97
CA LEU A 88 10.91 -6.34 5.52
C LEU A 88 9.93 -6.71 6.63
N VAL A 89 8.64 -6.72 6.33
CA VAL A 89 7.58 -7.18 7.22
C VAL A 89 6.84 -8.32 6.54
N LEU A 90 6.71 -9.45 7.23
CA LEU A 90 6.01 -10.63 6.74
C LEU A 90 4.96 -11.06 7.75
N MET A 91 3.74 -11.26 7.27
CA MET A 91 2.64 -11.87 7.99
C MET A 91 2.32 -13.23 7.38
N ALA A 92 2.19 -14.25 8.22
CA ALA A 92 1.84 -15.61 7.80
C ALA A 92 0.66 -16.12 8.62
N GLY A 93 -0.25 -16.85 7.97
CA GLY A 93 -1.45 -17.38 8.62
C GLY A 93 -1.62 -18.88 8.45
N TYR A 94 -2.00 -19.55 9.53
CA TYR A 94 -2.69 -20.82 9.54
C TYR A 94 -4.18 -20.56 9.78
N THR A 95 -4.97 -20.64 8.72
CA THR A 95 -6.41 -20.32 8.71
C THR A 95 -7.14 -21.33 7.82
N PRO A 96 -7.23 -22.61 8.21
CA PRO A 96 -7.74 -23.67 7.33
C PRO A 96 -9.23 -23.56 7.03
N GLU A 97 -9.97 -22.71 7.75
CA GLU A 97 -11.38 -22.41 7.49
C GLU A 97 -11.57 -21.26 6.49
N LEU A 98 -10.52 -20.47 6.24
CA LEU A 98 -10.54 -19.45 5.20
C LEU A 98 -10.09 -20.05 3.87
N ARG A 99 -10.64 -19.51 2.78
CA ARG A 99 -10.17 -19.82 1.44
C ARG A 99 -9.37 -18.62 0.92
N PRO A 100 -8.03 -18.69 0.94
CA PRO A 100 -7.20 -17.59 0.46
C PRO A 100 -6.95 -17.70 -1.05
N LEU A 101 -6.75 -16.57 -1.70
CA LEU A 101 -6.27 -16.45 -3.08
C LEU A 101 -5.29 -15.28 -3.17
N ALA A 102 -4.04 -15.60 -3.53
CA ALA A 102 -3.04 -14.60 -3.86
C ALA A 102 -3.10 -14.30 -5.37
N ILE A 103 -2.96 -13.03 -5.73
CA ILE A 103 -3.06 -12.55 -7.10
C ILE A 103 -1.90 -11.59 -7.35
N ALA A 104 -1.21 -11.73 -8.47
CA ALA A 104 -0.40 -10.66 -9.05
C ALA A 104 -0.60 -10.68 -10.57
N LYS A 105 -0.91 -9.53 -11.17
CA LYS A 105 -1.13 -9.37 -12.60
C LYS A 105 -0.36 -8.18 -13.13
N TYR A 106 0.14 -8.32 -14.34
CA TYR A 106 0.83 -7.29 -15.11
C TYR A 106 0.48 -7.46 -16.58
N GLN A 107 0.68 -6.41 -17.36
CA GLN A 107 0.46 -6.48 -18.80
C GLN A 107 1.79 -6.82 -19.49
N GLU A 108 1.89 -8.02 -20.06
CA GLU A 108 3.11 -8.49 -20.73
C GLU A 108 3.39 -7.76 -22.04
N LEU A 109 2.34 -7.54 -22.83
CA LEU A 109 2.40 -6.92 -24.16
C LEU A 109 1.32 -5.84 -24.27
N GLU A 110 1.60 -4.79 -25.04
CA GLU A 110 0.69 -3.66 -25.26
C GLU A 110 -0.73 -4.08 -25.70
N HIS A 111 -0.84 -5.17 -26.48
CA HIS A 111 -2.11 -5.69 -26.99
C HIS A 111 -2.64 -6.92 -26.22
N SER A 112 -1.99 -7.31 -25.13
CA SER A 112 -2.50 -8.36 -24.23
C SER A 112 -3.57 -7.80 -23.28
N ALA A 113 -4.30 -8.68 -22.59
CA ALA A 113 -5.31 -8.29 -21.62
C ALA A 113 -4.70 -7.35 -20.56
N GLY A 114 -5.32 -6.19 -20.34
CA GLY A 114 -4.87 -5.24 -19.33
C GLY A 114 -5.04 -5.79 -17.90
N VAL A 115 -4.26 -5.26 -16.96
CA VAL A 115 -4.25 -5.69 -15.55
C VAL A 115 -5.66 -5.72 -14.94
N THR A 116 -6.47 -4.69 -15.19
CA THR A 116 -7.86 -4.62 -14.72
C THR A 116 -8.75 -5.76 -15.22
N GLN A 117 -8.58 -6.17 -16.48
CA GLN A 117 -9.33 -7.30 -17.04
C GLN A 117 -8.90 -8.61 -16.39
N GLN A 118 -7.59 -8.83 -16.26
CA GLN A 118 -7.05 -10.04 -15.63
C GLN A 118 -7.51 -10.17 -14.16
N PHE A 119 -7.58 -9.06 -13.42
CA PHE A 119 -8.11 -9.03 -12.06
C PHE A 119 -9.60 -9.36 -12.02
N ARG A 120 -10.41 -8.78 -12.92
CA ARG A 120 -11.84 -9.06 -13.01
C ARG A 120 -12.10 -10.55 -13.19
N GLU A 121 -11.46 -11.16 -14.18
CA GLU A 121 -11.62 -12.59 -14.48
C GLU A 121 -11.21 -13.46 -13.28
N THR A 122 -10.10 -13.12 -12.62
CA THR A 122 -9.60 -13.87 -11.46
C THR A 122 -10.54 -13.77 -10.26
N LEU A 123 -11.04 -12.57 -9.94
CA LEU A 123 -11.93 -12.34 -8.80
C LEU A 123 -13.35 -12.89 -9.03
N GLU A 124 -13.86 -12.84 -10.26
CA GLU A 124 -15.14 -13.49 -10.60
C GLU A 124 -15.04 -15.02 -10.47
N ASN A 125 -13.95 -15.61 -10.94
CA ASN A 125 -13.70 -17.05 -10.82
C ASN A 125 -13.47 -17.49 -9.37
N PHE A 126 -12.90 -16.63 -8.53
CA PHE A 126 -12.76 -16.90 -7.11
C PHE A 126 -14.11 -17.06 -6.41
N GLY A 127 -15.16 -16.35 -6.86
CA GLY A 127 -16.49 -16.43 -6.27
C GLY A 127 -16.52 -15.97 -4.81
N GLY A 128 -17.36 -16.62 -3.99
CA GLY A 128 -17.68 -16.19 -2.62
C GLY A 128 -18.70 -15.05 -2.57
N GLU A 129 -19.29 -14.81 -1.41
CA GLU A 129 -20.14 -13.65 -1.16
C GLU A 129 -19.33 -12.61 -0.38
N LYS A 130 -19.04 -11.45 -1.01
CA LYS A 130 -18.33 -10.32 -0.41
C LYS A 130 -16.98 -10.69 0.24
N PRO A 131 -16.05 -11.35 -0.49
CA PRO A 131 -14.75 -11.68 0.08
C PRO A 131 -13.97 -10.43 0.49
N LEU A 132 -13.16 -10.54 1.54
CA LEU A 132 -12.21 -9.49 1.92
C LEU A 132 -11.05 -9.49 0.92
N PHE A 133 -10.71 -8.34 0.35
CA PHE A 133 -9.65 -8.24 -0.63
C PHE A 133 -8.65 -7.14 -0.27
N PHE A 134 -7.42 -7.55 0.06
CA PHE A 134 -6.30 -6.64 0.19
C PHE A 134 -5.68 -6.39 -1.18
N PHE A 135 -5.62 -5.13 -1.62
CA PHE A 135 -5.24 -4.73 -2.96
C PHE A 135 -4.04 -3.78 -2.97
N PHE A 136 -3.06 -4.08 -3.81
CA PHE A 136 -1.77 -3.37 -3.88
C PHE A 136 -1.42 -3.02 -5.33
N PRO A 137 -2.10 -2.04 -5.95
CA PRO A 137 -1.81 -1.61 -7.31
C PRO A 137 -0.54 -0.77 -7.35
N ASP A 138 0.24 -0.87 -8.42
CA ASP A 138 1.24 0.14 -8.76
C ASP A 138 0.61 1.54 -8.87
N VAL A 139 1.30 2.55 -8.32
CA VAL A 139 0.81 3.94 -8.29
C VAL A 139 1.21 4.77 -9.52
N TYR A 140 2.13 4.29 -10.36
CA TYR A 140 2.75 5.07 -11.43
C TYR A 140 2.13 4.79 -12.81
N GLN A 141 1.93 3.51 -13.13
CA GLN A 141 1.53 3.01 -14.44
C GLN A 141 0.04 2.73 -14.55
N HIS A 142 -0.69 2.74 -13.44
CA HIS A 142 -2.11 2.43 -13.42
C HIS A 142 -2.98 3.63 -13.12
N GLN A 143 -4.16 3.62 -13.72
CA GLN A 143 -5.18 4.62 -13.52
C GLN A 143 -6.18 4.14 -12.46
N PRO A 144 -6.23 4.75 -11.26
CA PRO A 144 -7.04 4.24 -10.14
C PRO A 144 -8.52 4.08 -10.48
N HIS A 145 -9.08 4.97 -11.31
CA HIS A 145 -10.48 4.93 -11.72
C HIS A 145 -10.86 3.63 -12.44
N ASN A 146 -9.93 3.01 -13.17
CA ASN A 146 -10.18 1.75 -13.86
C ASN A 146 -10.40 0.60 -12.87
N PHE A 147 -9.64 0.56 -11.78
CA PHE A 147 -9.81 -0.44 -10.73
C PHE A 147 -11.10 -0.19 -9.94
N ILE A 148 -11.38 1.06 -9.54
CA ILE A 148 -12.61 1.42 -8.84
C ILE A 148 -13.84 1.00 -9.66
N ASN A 149 -13.86 1.36 -10.94
CA ASN A 149 -14.94 0.96 -11.85
C ASN A 149 -15.05 -0.56 -11.95
N MET A 150 -13.93 -1.28 -12.06
CA MET A 150 -13.93 -2.73 -12.09
C MET A 150 -14.56 -3.34 -10.82
N PHE A 151 -14.15 -2.92 -9.62
CA PHE A 151 -14.70 -3.42 -8.36
C PHE A 151 -16.20 -3.14 -8.23
N ASN A 152 -16.67 -1.97 -8.67
CA ASN A 152 -18.10 -1.60 -8.65
C ASN A 152 -18.99 -2.55 -9.49
N PHE A 153 -18.43 -3.18 -10.52
CA PHE A 153 -19.17 -4.07 -11.42
C PHE A 153 -18.89 -5.57 -11.18
N LEU A 154 -18.08 -5.93 -10.17
CA LEU A 154 -17.86 -7.33 -9.81
C LEU A 154 -19.08 -7.95 -9.15
N LYS A 155 -19.46 -9.15 -9.58
CA LYS A 155 -20.65 -9.88 -9.07
C LYS A 155 -20.54 -10.29 -7.60
N ASN A 156 -19.33 -10.54 -7.11
CA ASN A 156 -19.09 -10.97 -5.74
C ASN A 156 -18.90 -9.81 -4.75
N HIS A 157 -18.90 -8.55 -5.22
CA HIS A 157 -18.83 -7.34 -4.39
C HIS A 157 -17.78 -7.40 -3.25
N PRO A 158 -16.49 -7.59 -3.57
CA PRO A 158 -15.45 -7.72 -2.56
C PRO A 158 -15.36 -6.46 -1.68
N SER A 159 -15.05 -6.65 -0.40
CA SER A 159 -14.68 -5.55 0.49
C SER A 159 -13.19 -5.25 0.28
N VAL A 160 -12.88 -4.13 -0.36
CA VAL A 160 -11.51 -3.82 -0.82
C VAL A 160 -10.80 -2.89 0.15
N PHE A 161 -9.61 -3.29 0.59
CA PHE A 161 -8.71 -2.52 1.45
C PHE A 161 -7.29 -2.60 0.91
N GLY A 162 -6.42 -1.66 1.27
CA GLY A 162 -5.03 -1.69 0.87
C GLY A 162 -4.51 -0.30 0.51
N ALA A 163 -3.36 -0.27 -0.14
CA ALA A 163 -2.68 0.95 -0.50
C ALA A 163 -1.87 0.73 -1.78
N GLY A 164 -1.53 1.82 -2.45
CA GLY A 164 -0.67 1.79 -3.61
C GLY A 164 0.73 1.25 -3.29
N SER A 165 1.24 0.40 -4.17
CA SER A 165 2.60 -0.11 -4.17
C SER A 165 3.51 0.90 -4.87
N CYS A 166 4.68 1.18 -4.28
CA CYS A 166 5.61 2.20 -4.78
C CYS A 166 7.06 1.88 -4.42
N ASN A 167 7.96 2.79 -4.82
CA ASN A 167 9.31 2.94 -4.27
C ASN A 167 9.44 4.31 -3.57
N ASP A 168 10.63 4.90 -3.55
CA ASP A 168 10.91 6.25 -3.06
C ASP A 168 10.65 7.37 -4.09
N GLY A 169 9.99 7.06 -5.21
CA GLY A 169 9.74 7.95 -6.34
C GLY A 169 10.88 8.04 -7.35
N SER A 170 12.09 7.55 -7.05
CA SER A 170 13.29 7.77 -7.89
C SER A 170 13.25 7.07 -9.25
N GLN A 171 12.56 5.93 -9.32
CA GLN A 171 12.46 5.09 -10.53
C GLN A 171 11.02 4.88 -11.01
N GLU A 172 10.03 5.50 -10.35
CA GLU A 172 8.60 5.38 -10.70
C GLU A 172 8.17 3.93 -10.96
N THR A 173 8.64 3.02 -10.10
CA THR A 173 8.42 1.59 -10.23
C THR A 173 8.03 0.98 -8.90
N SER A 174 7.32 -0.14 -8.98
CA SER A 174 6.93 -0.91 -7.80
C SER A 174 6.98 -2.41 -8.10
N ILE A 175 7.01 -3.21 -7.05
CA ILE A 175 7.06 -4.67 -7.15
C ILE A 175 5.85 -5.27 -6.44
N GLN A 176 5.25 -6.29 -7.04
CA GLN A 176 4.18 -7.09 -6.44
C GLN A 176 4.57 -8.57 -6.43
N PHE A 177 4.27 -9.24 -5.32
CA PHE A 177 4.42 -10.69 -5.18
C PHE A 177 3.10 -11.37 -5.52
N GLY A 178 3.18 -12.44 -6.30
CA GLY A 178 2.10 -13.37 -6.58
C GLY A 178 2.46 -14.81 -6.18
N PRO A 179 1.56 -15.77 -6.46
CA PRO A 179 1.78 -17.19 -6.13
C PRO A 179 3.11 -17.76 -6.64
N ASP A 180 3.44 -17.46 -7.90
CA ASP A 180 4.54 -18.03 -8.66
C ASP A 180 5.32 -16.97 -9.45
N ILE A 181 5.06 -15.69 -9.18
CA ILE A 181 5.64 -14.56 -9.91
C ILE A 181 6.00 -13.41 -8.97
N VAL A 182 7.07 -12.70 -9.32
CA VAL A 182 7.35 -11.34 -8.85
C VAL A 182 7.24 -10.43 -10.07
N THR A 183 6.38 -9.42 -10.00
CA THR A 183 6.11 -8.55 -11.14
C THR A 183 6.48 -7.10 -10.83
N LEU A 184 6.88 -6.38 -11.88
CA LEU A 184 7.15 -4.95 -11.86
C LEU A 184 5.93 -4.21 -12.39
N ASN A 185 5.58 -3.10 -11.76
CA ASN A 185 4.53 -2.17 -12.21
C ASN A 185 3.18 -2.84 -12.49
N GLY A 186 2.86 -3.88 -11.71
CA GLY A 186 1.61 -4.61 -11.81
C GLY A 186 0.62 -4.20 -10.73
N ALA A 187 -0.31 -5.10 -10.46
CA ALA A 187 -1.13 -5.03 -9.27
C ALA A 187 -1.16 -6.38 -8.57
N GLY A 188 -1.16 -6.35 -7.24
CA GLY A 188 -1.15 -7.52 -6.37
C GLY A 188 -2.34 -7.54 -5.43
N GLY A 189 -2.58 -8.66 -4.77
CA GLY A 189 -3.54 -8.72 -3.68
C GLY A 189 -3.78 -10.09 -3.07
N LEU A 190 -4.42 -10.07 -1.89
CA LEU A 190 -4.87 -11.24 -1.14
C LEU A 190 -6.39 -11.19 -0.99
N ALA A 191 -7.10 -12.12 -1.61
CA ALA A 191 -8.52 -12.35 -1.33
C ALA A 191 -8.67 -13.42 -0.26
N LEU A 192 -9.57 -13.18 0.71
CA LEU A 192 -9.93 -14.09 1.78
C LEU A 192 -11.45 -14.24 1.79
N ASP A 193 -11.91 -15.45 1.54
CA ASP A 193 -13.31 -15.84 1.66
C ASP A 193 -13.54 -16.61 2.97
N GLY A 194 -14.71 -16.41 3.58
CA GLY A 194 -15.06 -16.98 4.89
C GLY A 194 -14.60 -16.16 6.11
N VAL A 195 -14.16 -14.92 5.92
CA VAL A 195 -13.83 -14.01 7.04
C VAL A 195 -15.14 -13.61 7.75
N PRO A 196 -15.33 -13.96 9.04
CA PRO A 196 -16.62 -13.76 9.71
C PRO A 196 -16.89 -12.29 10.03
N GLU A 197 -15.84 -11.54 10.40
CA GLU A 197 -15.91 -10.13 10.72
C GLU A 197 -14.58 -9.47 10.33
N PHE A 198 -14.67 -8.25 9.79
CA PHE A 198 -13.51 -7.43 9.47
C PHE A 198 -13.77 -6.00 9.93
N SER A 199 -12.74 -5.38 10.51
CA SER A 199 -12.76 -3.97 10.89
C SER A 199 -11.45 -3.35 10.46
N ALA A 200 -11.52 -2.18 9.83
CA ALA A 200 -10.38 -1.36 9.49
C ALA A 200 -10.67 0.08 9.91
N GLY A 201 -9.65 0.75 10.44
CA GLY A 201 -9.63 2.19 10.57
C GLY A 201 -8.83 2.76 9.40
N VAL A 202 -9.35 3.80 8.75
CA VAL A 202 -8.61 4.60 7.79
C VAL A 202 -8.30 5.92 8.48
N THR A 203 -7.02 6.27 8.53
CA THR A 203 -6.57 7.59 8.97
C THR A 203 -5.65 8.18 7.90
N GLN A 204 -5.43 9.49 7.94
CA GLN A 204 -4.47 10.13 7.05
C GLN A 204 -3.10 10.18 7.73
N SER A 205 -2.05 9.86 6.97
CA SER A 205 -0.66 9.92 7.45
C SER A 205 -0.14 11.35 7.65
N CYS A 206 -0.97 12.37 7.39
CA CYS A 206 -0.66 13.77 7.59
C CYS A 206 -1.43 14.34 8.78
N ALA A 207 -0.75 15.15 9.58
CA ALA A 207 -1.38 15.99 10.57
C ALA A 207 -1.72 17.34 9.95
N THR A 208 -2.92 17.85 10.20
CA THR A 208 -3.26 19.23 9.89
C THR A 208 -2.52 20.15 10.86
N PHE A 209 -1.87 21.16 10.30
CA PHE A 209 -1.16 22.21 11.03
C PHE A 209 -1.86 23.52 10.68
N GLU A 210 -2.03 24.40 11.68
CA GLU A 210 -2.70 25.71 11.59
C GLU A 210 -4.23 25.74 11.42
N GLU A 211 -4.78 26.95 11.56
CA GLU A 211 -6.13 27.30 11.17
C GLU A 211 -6.25 27.29 9.63
N PRO A 212 -7.43 26.95 9.08
CA PRO A 212 -7.61 26.91 7.63
C PRO A 212 -7.43 28.29 6.99
N MET A 213 -6.64 28.34 5.92
CA MET A 213 -6.50 29.52 5.06
C MET A 213 -7.45 29.45 3.86
N PHE A 214 -7.89 30.61 3.37
CA PHE A 214 -8.76 30.70 2.20
C PHE A 214 -7.97 31.01 0.93
N ILE A 215 -8.26 30.27 -0.14
CA ILE A 215 -7.74 30.60 -1.47
C ILE A 215 -8.40 31.90 -1.93
N THR A 216 -7.60 32.94 -2.13
CA THR A 216 -8.07 34.28 -2.53
C THR A 216 -7.82 34.59 -4.00
N GLU A 217 -6.87 33.91 -4.63
CA GLU A 217 -6.59 34.07 -6.07
C GLU A 217 -6.01 32.78 -6.65
N THR A 218 -6.48 32.43 -7.85
CA THR A 218 -6.00 31.28 -8.63
C THR A 218 -5.79 31.66 -10.08
N LYS A 219 -4.84 31.00 -10.74
CA LYS A 219 -4.69 31.04 -12.20
C LYS A 219 -4.47 29.64 -12.72
N ASP A 220 -5.39 29.18 -13.58
CA ASP A 220 -5.39 27.80 -14.09
C ASP A 220 -5.38 26.78 -12.94
N ASP A 221 -4.30 26.02 -12.80
CA ASP A 221 -4.06 25.03 -11.74
C ASP A 221 -3.16 25.55 -10.60
N LEU A 222 -2.84 26.85 -10.61
CA LEU A 222 -1.98 27.49 -9.61
C LEU A 222 -2.79 28.27 -8.58
N ILE A 223 -2.49 28.04 -7.31
CA ILE A 223 -2.91 28.90 -6.21
C ILE A 223 -1.92 30.07 -6.13
N LEU A 224 -2.41 31.29 -6.35
CA LEU A 224 -1.58 32.50 -6.36
C LEU A 224 -1.57 33.19 -5.00
N SER A 225 -2.68 33.18 -4.26
CA SER A 225 -2.75 33.75 -2.93
C SER A 225 -3.65 32.98 -1.96
N LEU A 226 -3.26 33.03 -0.69
CA LEU A 226 -3.95 32.48 0.48
C LEU A 226 -4.16 33.62 1.49
N ASP A 227 -5.40 33.85 1.92
CA ASP A 227 -5.79 34.97 2.79
C ASP A 227 -5.26 36.35 2.34
N GLY A 228 -5.19 36.55 1.02
CA GLY A 228 -4.68 37.77 0.40
C GLY A 228 -3.16 37.91 0.39
N LYS A 229 -2.40 36.93 0.90
CA LYS A 229 -0.94 36.86 0.81
C LYS A 229 -0.49 36.00 -0.38
N PRO A 230 0.64 36.30 -1.04
CA PRO A 230 1.20 35.43 -2.07
C PRO A 230 1.43 34.00 -1.55
N ALA A 231 0.95 32.98 -2.28
CA ALA A 231 1.00 31.59 -1.82
C ALA A 231 2.43 31.07 -1.60
N LEU A 232 3.39 31.53 -2.41
CA LEU A 232 4.81 31.19 -2.23
C LEU A 232 5.40 31.78 -0.94
N GLU A 233 4.94 32.96 -0.53
CA GLU A 233 5.36 33.59 0.73
C GLU A 233 4.82 32.78 1.90
N VAL A 234 3.53 32.43 1.88
CA VAL A 234 2.90 31.55 2.88
C VAL A 234 3.62 30.19 2.96
N PHE A 235 3.91 29.56 1.82
CA PHE A 235 4.65 28.29 1.79
C PHE A 235 6.03 28.42 2.45
N ASN A 236 6.77 29.50 2.18
CA ASN A 236 8.07 29.76 2.80
C ASN A 236 7.95 30.02 4.31
N GLU A 237 6.92 30.77 4.75
CA GLU A 237 6.63 31.00 6.17
C GLU A 237 6.42 29.66 6.90
N VAL A 238 5.52 28.82 6.39
CA VAL A 238 5.19 27.50 6.96
C VAL A 238 6.39 26.55 6.94
N ALA A 239 7.12 26.50 5.82
CA ALA A 239 8.30 25.64 5.71
C ALA A 239 9.39 26.01 6.74
N ASN A 240 9.59 27.30 6.98
CA ASN A 240 10.54 27.79 7.98
C ASN A 240 10.05 27.51 9.41
N GLU A 241 8.76 27.71 9.68
CA GLU A 241 8.17 27.45 11.00
C GLU A 241 8.31 25.98 11.41
N LEU A 242 8.11 25.07 10.46
CA LEU A 242 8.27 23.62 10.65
C LEU A 242 9.72 23.15 10.59
N GLY A 243 10.68 24.05 10.38
CA GLY A 243 12.11 23.76 10.45
C GLY A 243 12.65 22.93 9.27
N PHE A 244 12.02 22.99 8.11
CA PHE A 244 12.54 22.31 6.91
C PHE A 244 13.89 22.91 6.49
N SER A 245 14.84 22.04 6.14
CA SER A 245 16.21 22.45 5.80
C SER A 245 16.34 23.03 4.38
N ASN A 246 15.39 22.74 3.49
CA ASN A 246 15.28 23.34 2.16
C ASN A 246 13.83 23.25 1.63
N LEU A 247 13.52 24.03 0.59
CA LEU A 247 12.18 24.12 0.01
C LEU A 247 11.76 22.89 -0.78
N GLU A 248 12.70 22.12 -1.32
CA GLU A 248 12.40 20.88 -2.06
C GLU A 248 11.86 19.80 -1.11
N LEU A 249 12.49 19.64 0.05
CA LEU A 249 12.03 18.75 1.12
C LEU A 249 10.69 19.20 1.68
N ALA A 250 10.51 20.51 1.87
CA ALA A 250 9.22 21.06 2.29
C ALA A 250 8.14 20.76 1.25
N ALA A 251 8.43 20.90 -0.05
CA ALA A 251 7.47 20.64 -1.12
C ALA A 251 7.07 19.17 -1.22
N GLN A 252 7.92 18.24 -0.78
CA GLN A 252 7.64 16.80 -0.75
C GLN A 252 6.81 16.35 0.47
N GLN A 253 6.84 17.11 1.58
CA GLN A 253 6.21 16.72 2.84
C GLN A 253 5.00 17.58 3.22
N LEU A 254 4.96 18.82 2.75
CA LEU A 254 3.80 19.69 2.93
C LEU A 254 2.72 19.32 1.91
N LEU A 255 1.51 19.20 2.42
CA LEU A 255 0.32 18.87 1.65
C LEU A 255 -0.73 19.96 1.89
N LEU A 256 -1.50 20.26 0.86
CA LEU A 256 -2.72 21.04 0.97
C LEU A 256 -3.86 20.13 1.39
N SER A 257 -4.57 20.49 2.45
CA SER A 257 -5.76 19.77 2.88
C SER A 257 -7.03 20.52 2.47
N PHE A 258 -7.91 19.85 1.75
CA PHE A 258 -9.21 20.39 1.33
C PHE A 258 -10.35 19.69 2.07
N PRO A 259 -11.38 20.39 2.56
CA PRO A 259 -12.53 19.74 3.16
C PRO A 259 -13.25 18.85 2.13
N LEU A 260 -13.76 17.70 2.58
CA LEU A 260 -14.53 16.79 1.73
C LEU A 260 -15.88 17.38 1.30
N ASP A 261 -16.52 18.14 2.19
CA ASP A 261 -17.73 18.91 1.92
C ASP A 261 -17.41 20.42 2.00
N PRO A 262 -17.35 21.12 0.85
CA PRO A 262 -17.12 22.56 0.83
C PRO A 262 -18.21 23.40 1.50
N GLU A 263 -19.45 22.89 1.57
CA GLU A 263 -20.60 23.59 2.17
C GLU A 263 -20.64 23.40 3.69
N GLN A 264 -20.05 22.30 4.20
CA GLN A 264 -19.90 22.01 5.63
C GLN A 264 -18.44 21.61 5.94
N PRO A 265 -17.50 22.56 5.88
CA PRO A 265 -16.09 22.23 5.93
C PRO A 265 -15.67 21.71 7.30
N VAL A 266 -15.03 20.54 7.31
CA VAL A 266 -14.42 19.92 8.49
C VAL A 266 -12.93 19.75 8.25
N PHE A 267 -12.10 20.53 8.96
CA PHE A 267 -10.64 20.54 8.80
C PHE A 267 -9.95 19.60 9.79
N THR A 268 -10.41 18.35 9.83
CA THR A 268 -9.77 17.25 10.55
C THR A 268 -9.24 16.24 9.54
N GLY A 269 -8.30 15.38 9.94
CA GLY A 269 -7.76 14.35 9.02
C GLY A 269 -8.84 13.44 8.41
N GLU A 270 -9.95 13.21 9.11
CA GLU A 270 -11.07 12.39 8.63
C GLU A 270 -12.06 13.16 7.73
N GLY A 271 -12.16 14.48 7.91
CA GLY A 271 -13.08 15.35 7.17
C GLY A 271 -12.47 16.03 5.95
N SER A 272 -11.21 15.75 5.63
CA SER A 272 -10.45 16.45 4.61
C SER A 272 -9.66 15.51 3.71
N MET A 273 -9.13 16.05 2.62
CA MET A 273 -8.45 15.35 1.56
C MET A 273 -7.12 16.04 1.27
N ALA A 274 -6.03 15.34 1.57
CA ALA A 274 -4.70 15.83 1.28
C ALA A 274 -4.36 15.80 -0.22
N ARG A 275 -3.62 16.81 -0.66
CA ARG A 275 -3.12 17.00 -2.02
C ARG A 275 -1.69 17.51 -1.96
N HIS A 276 -0.86 17.01 -2.87
CA HIS A 276 0.51 17.48 -2.97
C HIS A 276 0.55 18.95 -3.39
N VAL A 277 1.47 19.74 -2.84
CA VAL A 277 1.59 21.19 -3.13
C VAL A 277 2.07 21.41 -4.57
N THR A 278 2.89 20.49 -5.08
CA THR A 278 3.28 20.44 -6.49
C THR A 278 2.44 19.40 -7.23
N ARG A 279 1.99 19.72 -8.45
CA ARG A 279 1.53 18.69 -9.38
C ARG A 279 2.71 17.78 -9.72
N ILE A 280 2.67 16.55 -9.24
CA ILE A 280 3.40 15.42 -9.82
C ILE A 280 2.34 14.59 -10.55
#